data_AF-A0A3M1NVY1-F1
#
_entry.id   AF-A0A3M1NVY1-F1
#
_cell.length_a   1.000
_cell.length_b   1.000
_cell.length_c   1.000
_cell.angle_alpha   90.00
_cell.angle_beta   90.00
_cell.angle_gamma   90.00
#
_symmetry.space_group_name_H-M   'P 1'
#
loop_
_entity.id
_entity.type
_entity.pdbx_description
1 polymer ?
#
loop_
_entity_poly.entity_id
_entity_poly.type
_entity_poly.pdbx_seq_one_letter_code
_entity_poly.pdbx_strand_id
1 'polypeptide(L)'
;ANGFRVVTAPSYQTLFRMLQHRRFDYFPRSVLEIWDEAARYAGQGLVVDRCLLIQYPAAVYFFVREDDEDLAERLETGLQRALEDGSYQALFLKHYGAALQQARLSERRRIVLENPLLPPGTRITPALHPEN
;
A
#
# COMPACT_ATOMS: atom_id res chain seq x y z
N ALA A 1 -3.14 -17.32 7.52
CA ALA A 1 -1.97 -16.70 8.19
C ALA A 1 -2.45 -15.49 9.01
N ASN A 2 -1.72 -15.12 10.06
CA ASN A 2 -1.90 -13.90 10.88
C ASN A 2 -3.04 -13.84 11.93
N GLY A 3 -3.86 -14.87 12.10
CA GLY A 3 -4.80 -14.97 13.25
C GLY A 3 -6.02 -14.02 13.25
N PHE A 4 -6.29 -13.32 12.13
CA PHE A 4 -7.45 -12.45 12.00
C PHE A 4 -8.67 -13.19 11.45
N ARG A 5 -9.86 -12.81 11.93
CA ARG A 5 -11.12 -13.17 11.28
C ARG A 5 -11.36 -12.22 10.11
N VAL A 6 -11.27 -12.74 8.89
CA VAL A 6 -11.43 -11.95 7.66
C VAL A 6 -12.85 -12.08 7.14
N VAL A 7 -13.45 -10.94 6.77
CA VAL A 7 -14.74 -10.88 6.09
C VAL A 7 -14.50 -10.33 4.69
N THR A 8 -15.06 -10.99 3.67
CA THR A 8 -14.92 -10.60 2.25
C THR A 8 -16.28 -10.22 1.67
N ALA A 9 -16.27 -9.36 0.65
CA ALA A 9 -17.47 -9.00 -0.11
C ALA A 9 -17.14 -8.92 -1.61
N PRO A 10 -18.12 -9.12 -2.49
CA PRO A 10 -17.90 -9.13 -3.94
C PRO A 10 -17.61 -7.75 -4.53
N SER A 11 -17.90 -6.66 -3.81
CA SER A 11 -17.61 -5.31 -4.29
C SER A 11 -17.04 -4.40 -3.20
N TYR A 12 -16.17 -3.50 -3.65
CA TYR A 12 -15.52 -2.48 -2.85
C TYR A 12 -16.53 -1.62 -2.08
N GLN A 13 -17.57 -1.11 -2.74
CA GLN A 13 -18.60 -0.27 -2.11
C GLN A 13 -19.40 -1.01 -1.03
N THR A 14 -19.52 -2.33 -1.15
CA THR A 14 -20.23 -3.15 -0.15
C THR A 14 -19.43 -3.24 1.16
N LEU A 15 -18.10 -3.25 1.10
CA LEU A 15 -17.26 -3.26 2.30
C LEU A 15 -17.46 -1.99 3.16
N PHE A 16 -17.54 -0.80 2.55
CA PHE A 16 -17.82 0.43 3.31
C PHE A 16 -19.17 0.38 4.02
N ARG A 17 -20.23 -0.06 3.33
CA ARG A 17 -21.55 -0.23 3.96
C ARG A 17 -21.54 -1.25 5.09
N MET A 18 -20.84 -2.37 4.91
CA MET A 18 -20.69 -3.38 5.95
C MET A 18 -19.94 -2.85 7.18
N LEU A 19 -18.90 -2.04 6.98
CA LEU A 19 -18.18 -1.36 8.06
C LEU A 19 -19.11 -0.41 8.84
N GLN A 20 -19.91 0.40 8.13
CA GLN A 20 -20.90 1.29 8.76
C GLN A 20 -21.92 0.51 9.61
N HIS A 21 -22.34 -0.66 9.13
CA HIS A 21 -23.23 -1.56 9.86
C HIS A 21 -22.51 -2.48 10.86
N ARG A 22 -21.24 -2.21 11.19
CA ARG A 22 -20.43 -2.95 12.18
C ARG A 22 -20.37 -4.45 11.93
N ARG A 23 -20.32 -4.87 10.67
CA ARG A 23 -20.13 -6.29 10.30
C ARG A 23 -18.68 -6.76 10.51
N PHE A 24 -17.76 -5.80 10.69
CA PHE A 24 -16.38 -5.97 11.10
C PHE A 24 -15.88 -4.61 11.65
N ASP A 25 -14.72 -4.61 12.31
CA ASP A 25 -14.25 -3.46 13.09
C ASP A 25 -13.41 -2.46 12.29
N TYR A 26 -12.71 -2.91 11.24
CA TYR A 26 -11.87 -2.07 10.40
C TYR A 26 -11.73 -2.64 8.98
N PHE A 27 -11.42 -1.77 8.02
CA PHE A 27 -11.11 -2.14 6.64
C PHE A 27 -9.74 -1.59 6.26
N PRO A 28 -8.68 -2.42 6.12
CA PRO A 28 -7.35 -1.93 5.79
C PRO A 28 -7.32 -1.30 4.39
N ARG A 29 -6.78 -0.08 4.29
CA ARG A 29 -6.55 0.66 3.05
C ARG A 29 -5.08 1.04 2.91
N SER A 30 -4.63 1.29 1.69
CA SER A 30 -3.29 1.80 1.42
C SER A 30 -3.14 3.22 1.98
N VAL A 31 -2.00 3.53 2.61
CA VAL A 31 -1.67 4.89 3.05
C VAL A 31 -1.66 5.88 1.88
N LEU A 32 -1.38 5.39 0.67
CA LEU A 32 -1.32 6.20 -0.54
C LEU A 32 -2.70 6.59 -1.08
N GLU A 33 -3.77 5.89 -0.67
CA GLU A 33 -5.14 6.06 -1.21
C GLU A 33 -6.15 6.53 -0.16
N ILE A 34 -5.88 6.24 1.12
CA ILE A 34 -6.89 6.33 2.19
C ILE A 34 -7.47 7.73 2.38
N TRP A 35 -6.72 8.79 2.10
CA TRP A 35 -7.18 10.17 2.29
C TRP A 35 -8.20 10.60 1.23
N ASP A 36 -7.95 10.25 -0.02
CA ASP A 36 -8.90 10.50 -1.11
C ASP A 36 -10.18 9.67 -0.92
N GLU A 37 -10.04 8.43 -0.44
CA GLU A 37 -11.18 7.59 -0.08
C GLU A 37 -11.96 8.19 1.10
N ALA A 38 -11.28 8.61 2.16
CA ALA A 38 -11.91 9.23 3.32
C ALA A 38 -12.67 10.50 2.95
N ALA A 39 -12.12 11.32 2.04
CA ALA A 39 -12.81 12.49 1.52
C ALA A 39 -14.07 12.11 0.73
N ARG A 40 -14.00 11.07 -0.11
CA ARG A 40 -15.16 10.57 -0.88
C ARG A 40 -16.29 10.04 0.00
N TYR A 41 -15.95 9.40 1.12
CA TYR A 41 -16.91 8.86 2.09
C TYR A 41 -17.13 9.80 3.29
N ALA A 42 -16.73 11.07 3.19
CA ALA A 42 -16.94 12.06 4.24
C ALA A 42 -18.43 12.19 4.59
N GLY A 43 -18.73 12.34 5.88
CA GLY A 43 -20.10 12.44 6.38
C GLY A 43 -20.84 11.10 6.53
N GLN A 44 -20.21 9.98 6.17
CA GLN A 44 -20.82 8.64 6.27
C GLN A 44 -20.51 7.91 7.59
N GLY A 45 -19.96 8.63 8.59
CA GLY A 45 -19.59 8.07 9.89
C GLY A 45 -18.35 7.18 9.89
N LEU A 46 -17.62 7.13 8.76
CA LEU A 46 -16.34 6.43 8.64
C LEU A 46 -15.19 7.41 8.84
N VAL A 47 -14.13 6.96 9.49
CA VAL A 47 -12.93 7.76 9.78
C VAL A 47 -11.69 6.95 9.48
N VAL A 48 -10.61 7.66 9.16
CA VAL A 48 -9.27 7.07 9.15
C VAL A 48 -8.84 6.86 10.59
N ASP A 49 -8.64 5.59 10.96
CA ASP A 49 -8.09 5.22 12.26
C ASP A 49 -6.73 5.93 12.48
N ARG A 50 -6.40 6.27 13.72
CA ARG A 50 -5.16 6.97 14.10
C ARG A 50 -4.24 6.13 14.96
N CYS A 51 -4.64 4.90 15.29
CA CYS A 51 -4.00 4.10 16.32
C CYS A 51 -3.22 2.92 15.74
N LEU A 52 -3.65 2.36 14.61
CA LEU A 52 -3.13 1.14 14.04
C LEU A 52 -2.43 1.40 12.71
N LEU A 53 -1.34 0.67 12.50
CA LEU A 53 -0.65 0.54 11.22
C LEU A 53 -0.47 -0.94 10.91
N ILE A 54 -1.00 -1.40 9.79
CA ILE A 54 -0.78 -2.76 9.29
C ILE A 54 0.36 -2.70 8.27
N GLN A 55 1.42 -3.47 8.52
CA GLN A 55 2.61 -3.51 7.68
C GLN A 55 2.88 -4.96 7.24
N TYR A 56 3.14 -5.16 5.95
CA TYR A 56 3.57 -6.44 5.41
C TYR A 56 4.41 -6.21 4.15
N PRO A 57 5.32 -7.14 3.82
CA PRO A 57 6.08 -7.04 2.58
C PRO A 57 5.15 -7.17 1.37
N ALA A 58 5.30 -6.25 0.43
CA ALA A 58 4.61 -6.26 -0.85
C ALA A 58 5.57 -5.78 -1.93
N ALA A 59 5.37 -6.27 -3.15
CA ALA A 59 6.14 -5.85 -4.31
C ALA A 59 5.17 -5.46 -5.44
N VAL A 60 5.54 -4.43 -6.18
CA VAL A 60 4.85 -4.00 -7.41
C VAL A 60 5.79 -4.28 -8.56
N TYR A 61 5.32 -5.04 -9.55
CA TYR A 61 6.10 -5.42 -10.72
C TYR A 61 5.42 -4.92 -11.99
N PHE A 62 6.25 -4.52 -12.96
CA PHE A 62 5.81 -4.41 -14.34
C PHE A 62 5.94 -5.80 -14.99
N PHE A 63 4.86 -6.26 -15.62
CA PHE A 63 4.85 -7.50 -16.37
C PHE A 63 4.81 -7.18 -17.86
N VAL A 64 5.69 -7.84 -18.61
CA VAL A 64 5.71 -7.81 -20.08
C VAL A 64 5.39 -9.20 -20.62
N ARG A 65 5.23 -9.31 -21.94
CA ARG A 65 5.13 -10.62 -22.58
C ARG A 65 6.44 -11.37 -22.44
N GLU A 66 6.36 -12.70 -22.32
CA GLU A 66 7.53 -13.56 -22.13
C GLU A 66 8.55 -13.43 -23.26
N ASP A 67 8.10 -13.18 -24.49
CA ASP A 67 8.94 -13.05 -25.69
C ASP A 67 9.41 -11.61 -25.99
N ASP A 68 9.15 -10.65 -25.12
CA ASP A 68 9.52 -9.23 -25.29
C ASP A 68 10.68 -8.84 -24.35
N GLU A 69 11.82 -9.51 -24.53
CA GLU A 69 13.04 -9.30 -23.74
C GLU A 69 13.57 -7.86 -23.85
N ASP A 70 13.47 -7.26 -25.04
CA ASP A 70 13.90 -5.88 -25.28
C ASP A 70 13.12 -4.87 -24.41
N LEU A 71 11.79 -5.04 -24.29
CA LEU A 71 10.98 -4.19 -23.43
C LEU A 71 11.30 -4.42 -21.95
N ALA A 72 11.50 -5.69 -21.56
CA ALA A 72 11.88 -6.04 -20.19
C ALA A 72 13.16 -5.31 -19.78
N GLU A 73 14.23 -5.42 -20.58
CA GLU A 73 15.53 -4.80 -20.32
C GLU A 73 15.42 -3.28 -20.26
N ARG A 74 14.65 -2.67 -21.18
CA ARG A 74 14.45 -1.21 -21.20
C ARG A 74 13.74 -0.71 -19.95
N LEU A 75 12.70 -1.42 -19.50
CA LEU A 75 11.97 -1.06 -18.29
C LEU A 75 12.86 -1.24 -17.05
N GLU A 76 13.57 -2.36 -16.94
CA GLU A 76 14.47 -2.63 -15.81
C GLU A 76 15.58 -1.57 -15.73
N THR A 77 16.25 -1.30 -16.86
CA THR A 77 17.30 -0.28 -16.94
C THR A 77 16.77 1.11 -16.59
N GLY A 78 15.60 1.50 -17.11
CA GLY A 78 15.00 2.80 -16.84
C GLY A 78 14.61 2.97 -15.37
N LEU A 79 13.99 1.96 -14.77
CA LEU A 79 13.62 1.97 -13.36
C LEU A 79 14.84 1.98 -12.45
N GLN A 80 15.86 1.19 -12.76
CA GLN A 80 17.10 1.16 -12.00
C GLN A 80 17.81 2.52 -12.01
N ARG A 81 17.90 3.17 -13.18
CA ARG A 81 18.42 4.54 -13.29
C ARG A 81 17.60 5.53 -12.46
N ALA A 82 16.28 5.44 -12.52
CA ALA A 82 15.39 6.33 -11.76
C ALA A 82 15.52 6.15 -10.23
N LEU A 83 15.86 4.93 -9.78
CA LEU A 83 16.18 4.66 -8.38
C LEU A 83 17.55 5.23 -8.01
N GLU A 84 18.56 5.01 -8.84
CA GLU A 84 19.95 5.45 -8.60
C GLU A 84 20.10 6.98 -8.62
N ASP A 85 19.43 7.66 -9.55
CA ASP A 85 19.48 9.12 -9.68
C ASP A 85 18.48 9.86 -8.77
N GLY A 86 17.62 9.11 -8.06
CA GLY A 86 16.63 9.65 -7.12
C GLY A 86 15.37 10.24 -7.77
N SER A 87 15.23 10.21 -9.10
CA SER A 87 14.05 10.74 -9.79
C SER A 87 12.77 9.96 -9.44
N TYR A 88 12.87 8.66 -9.16
CA TYR A 88 11.77 7.86 -8.61
C TYR A 88 11.31 8.42 -7.26
N GLN A 89 12.25 8.62 -6.33
CA GLN A 89 11.93 9.11 -4.98
C GLN A 89 11.30 10.51 -5.05
N ALA A 90 11.83 11.39 -5.91
CA ALA A 90 11.27 12.72 -6.13
C ALA A 90 9.84 12.66 -6.68
N LEU A 91 9.57 11.81 -7.67
CA LEU A 91 8.24 11.61 -8.22
C LEU A 91 7.28 11.02 -7.16
N PHE A 92 7.73 10.02 -6.43
CA PHE A 92 6.94 9.38 -5.37
C PHE A 92 6.55 10.38 -4.28
N LEU A 93 7.50 11.16 -3.76
CA LEU A 93 7.22 12.17 -2.74
C LEU A 93 6.36 13.32 -3.27
N LYS A 94 6.51 13.70 -4.54
CA LYS A 94 5.64 14.69 -5.19
C LYS A 94 4.17 14.27 -5.15
N HIS A 95 3.88 12.98 -5.34
CA HIS A 95 2.51 12.47 -5.36
C HIS A 95 1.99 12.05 -3.98
N TYR A 96 2.83 11.44 -3.15
CA TYR A 96 2.39 10.78 -1.91
C TYR A 96 3.01 11.33 -0.62
N GLY A 97 3.95 12.28 -0.71
CA GLY A 97 4.63 12.84 0.45
C GLY A 97 3.65 13.47 1.46
N ALA A 98 2.65 14.22 0.97
CA ALA A 98 1.61 14.81 1.81
C ALA A 98 0.76 13.73 2.52
N ALA A 99 0.36 12.68 1.80
CA ALA A 99 -0.40 11.57 2.36
C ALA A 99 0.38 10.83 3.47
N LEU A 100 1.69 10.62 3.27
CA LEU A 100 2.59 9.99 4.25
C LEU A 100 2.76 10.86 5.50
N GLN A 101 2.97 12.16 5.34
CA GLN A 101 3.05 13.10 6.46
C GLN A 101 1.74 13.12 7.26
N GLN A 102 0.59 13.17 6.58
CA GLN A 102 -0.72 13.17 7.22
C GLN A 102 -1.00 11.85 7.97
N ALA A 103 -0.40 10.74 7.54
CA ALA A 103 -0.58 9.43 8.15
C ALA A 103 0.07 9.29 9.52
N ARG A 104 1.10 10.08 9.86
CA ARG A 104 1.81 10.02 11.16
C ARG A 104 2.15 8.59 11.57
N LEU A 105 2.79 7.86 10.65
CA LEU A 105 2.98 6.41 10.76
C LEU A 105 3.75 5.99 12.03
N SER A 106 4.68 6.83 12.49
CA SER A 106 5.48 6.61 13.70
C SER A 106 4.68 6.69 15.01
N GLU A 107 3.51 7.35 15.00
CA GLU A 107 2.64 7.48 16.18
C GLU A 107 1.70 6.28 16.37
N ARG A 108 1.67 5.36 15.40
CA ARG A 108 0.72 4.24 15.35
C ARG A 108 1.31 2.96 15.93
N ARG A 109 0.46 2.16 16.57
CA ARG A 109 0.78 0.77 16.92
C ARG A 109 0.88 -0.07 15.65
N ARG A 110 2.11 -0.51 15.37
CA ARG A 110 2.42 -1.38 14.23
C ARG A 110 1.99 -2.83 14.48
N ILE A 111 1.27 -3.40 13.52
CA ILE A 111 0.92 -4.81 13.40
C ILE A 111 1.61 -5.32 12.14
N VAL A 112 2.58 -6.21 12.30
CA VAL A 112 3.31 -6.82 11.17
C VAL A 112 2.60 -8.11 10.76
N LEU A 113 2.29 -8.25 9.49
CA LEU A 113 1.68 -9.45 8.92
C LEU A 113 2.67 -10.16 8.01
N GLU A 114 2.61 -11.48 8.00
CA GLU A 114 3.17 -12.30 6.94
C GLU A 114 2.32 -12.15 5.68
N ASN A 115 2.98 -12.05 4.53
CA ASN A 115 2.33 -12.10 3.22
C ASN A 115 2.58 -13.47 2.57
N PRO A 116 1.72 -14.49 2.81
CA PRO A 116 1.88 -15.81 2.21
C PRO A 116 1.64 -15.83 0.71
N LEU A 117 1.09 -14.75 0.15
CA LEU A 117 0.86 -14.60 -1.29
C LEU A 117 2.08 -14.03 -2.02
N LEU A 118 3.13 -13.67 -1.29
CA LEU A 118 4.37 -13.23 -1.89
C LEU A 118 5.10 -14.44 -2.47
N PRO A 119 5.38 -14.49 -3.79
CA PRO A 119 6.05 -15.63 -4.39
C PRO A 119 7.41 -15.91 -3.75
N PRO A 120 7.79 -17.20 -3.61
CA PRO A 120 9.15 -17.56 -3.19
C PRO A 120 10.19 -16.92 -4.13
N GLY A 121 11.21 -16.28 -3.58
CA GLY A 121 12.26 -15.63 -4.36
C GLY A 121 11.97 -14.19 -4.78
N THR A 122 10.80 -13.62 -4.42
CA THR A 122 10.55 -12.18 -4.56
C THR A 122 11.59 -11.40 -3.75
N ARG A 123 12.40 -10.60 -4.45
CA ARG A 123 13.30 -9.63 -3.79
C ARG A 123 12.46 -8.54 -3.15
N ILE A 124 12.27 -8.64 -1.84
CA ILE A 124 11.85 -7.51 -1.03
C ILE A 124 13.11 -6.71 -0.74
N THR A 125 13.40 -5.69 -1.54
CA THR A 125 14.38 -4.70 -1.11
C THR A 125 13.78 -3.99 0.11
N PRO A 126 14.47 -3.94 1.28
CA PRO A 126 14.02 -3.10 2.37
C PRO A 126 13.81 -1.70 1.82
N ALA A 127 12.64 -1.10 2.06
CA ALA A 127 12.35 0.26 1.65
C ALA A 127 13.56 1.14 1.98
N LEU A 128 14.02 1.94 1.02
CA LEU A 128 14.96 3.03 1.25
C LEU A 128 14.49 3.75 2.50
N HIS A 129 15.20 3.55 3.62
CA HIS A 129 14.81 4.06 4.91
C HIS A 129 14.67 5.59 4.79
N PRO A 130 13.47 6.18 4.97
CA PRO A 130 13.35 7.63 5.05
C PRO A 130 13.65 8.13 6.48
N GLU A 131 14.38 7.34 7.28
CA GLU A 131 14.68 7.63 8.68
C GLU A 131 16.17 7.94 8.80
N ASN A 132 16.53 9.14 8.35
CA ASN A 132 17.54 10.02 8.94
C ASN A 132 17.12 11.47 8.65
#